data_AF-A0AA96VXJ4-F1
#
_entry.id   AF-A0AA96VXJ4-F1
#
_cell.length_a   1.000
_cell.length_b   1.000
_cell.length_c   1.000
_cell.angle_alpha   90.00
_cell.angle_beta   90.00
_cell.angle_gamma   90.00
#
_symmetry.space_group_name_H-M   'P 1'
#
loop_
_entity.id
_entity.type
_entity.pdbx_description
1 polymer ?
#
loop_
_entity_poly.entity_id
_entity_poly.type
_entity_poly.pdbx_seq_one_letter_code
_entity_poly.pdbx_strand_id
1 'polypeptide(L)'
;MHPTIETFLAHITALHQLEPKNLPNDVVQIMVKMAPEELFKTCTQLAVLLNNVPSKTTPITLSEAEIATLAEEYLKGILKRFRG
;
A
#
# COMPACT_ATOMS: atom_id res chain seq x y z
N MET A 1 5.27 7.16 9.96
CA MET A 1 4.10 6.58 9.27
C MET A 1 3.05 6.32 10.36
N HIS A 2 1.78 6.01 10.06
CA HIS A 2 0.81 5.81 11.15
C HIS A 2 1.14 4.53 11.94
N PRO A 3 1.14 4.51 13.29
CA PRO A 3 1.57 3.37 14.11
C PRO A 3 0.86 2.05 13.79
N THR A 4 -0.44 2.08 13.48
CA THR A 4 -1.20 0.89 13.06
C THR A 4 -0.72 0.31 11.74
N ILE A 5 -0.30 1.16 10.79
CA ILE A 5 0.24 0.71 9.50
C ILE A 5 1.62 0.11 9.72
N GLU A 6 2.46 0.74 10.55
CA GLU A 6 3.77 0.21 10.92
C GLU A 6 3.65 -1.16 11.63
N THR A 7 2.71 -1.28 12.56
CA THR A 7 2.42 -2.54 13.27
C THR A 7 1.94 -3.61 12.29
N PHE A 8 1.01 -3.28 11.39
CA PHE A 8 0.57 -4.21 10.35
C PHE A 8 1.74 -4.70 9.49
N LEU A 9 2.56 -3.77 8.98
CA LEU A 9 3.73 -4.08 8.15
C LEU A 9 4.76 -4.94 8.88
N ALA A 10 4.94 -4.76 10.19
CA ALA A 10 5.85 -5.57 10.99
C ALA A 10 5.40 -7.03 11.17
N HIS A 11 4.10 -7.32 10.98
CA HIS A 11 3.51 -8.64 11.20
C HIS A 11 3.08 -9.36 9.91
N ILE A 12 3.29 -8.76 8.74
CA ILE A 12 3.00 -9.47 7.48
C ILE A 12 3.94 -10.66 7.33
N THR A 13 3.39 -11.79 6.93
CA THR A 13 4.14 -13.02 6.63
C THR A 13 4.14 -13.34 5.14
N ALA A 14 3.28 -12.69 4.36
CA ALA A 14 3.16 -12.87 2.92
C ALA A 14 2.71 -11.59 2.19
N LEU A 15 3.22 -11.38 0.97
CA LEU A 15 2.97 -10.15 0.19
C LEU A 15 1.50 -9.93 -0.15
N HIS A 16 0.72 -11.00 -0.38
CA HIS A 16 -0.70 -10.85 -0.72
C HIS A 16 -1.48 -10.15 0.41
N GLN A 17 -1.00 -10.14 1.65
CA GLN A 17 -1.62 -9.40 2.75
C GLN A 17 -1.61 -7.88 2.51
N LEU A 18 -0.69 -7.39 1.68
CA LEU A 18 -0.62 -5.99 1.24
C LEU A 18 -1.67 -5.65 0.17
N GLU A 19 -2.36 -6.62 -0.43
CA GLU A 19 -3.42 -6.32 -1.40
C GLU A 19 -4.57 -5.53 -0.72
N PRO A 20 -5.14 -4.50 -1.36
CA PRO A 20 -6.20 -3.68 -0.76
C PRO A 20 -7.38 -4.47 -0.17
N LYS A 21 -7.73 -5.62 -0.79
CA LYS A 21 -8.80 -6.52 -0.32
C LYS A 21 -8.45 -7.30 0.96
N ASN A 22 -7.15 -7.48 1.26
CA ASN A 22 -6.67 -8.31 2.37
C ASN A 22 -6.19 -7.48 3.57
N LEU A 23 -6.08 -6.14 3.43
CA LEU A 23 -5.71 -5.27 4.54
C LEU A 23 -6.64 -5.47 5.75
N PRO A 24 -6.17 -5.32 6.99
CA PRO A 24 -7.05 -5.23 8.14
C PRO A 24 -8.01 -4.03 8.08
N ASN A 25 -9.22 -4.15 8.64
CA ASN A 25 -10.22 -3.08 8.58
C ASN A 25 -9.79 -1.80 9.31
N ASP A 26 -9.08 -1.93 10.42
CA ASP A 26 -8.47 -0.81 11.15
C ASP A 26 -7.43 -0.07 10.31
N VAL A 27 -6.60 -0.79 9.56
CA VAL A 27 -5.65 -0.20 8.59
C VAL A 27 -6.40 0.59 7.53
N VAL A 28 -7.44 0.02 6.91
CA VAL A 28 -8.25 0.72 5.90
C VAL A 28 -8.91 1.97 6.47
N GLN A 29 -9.47 1.90 7.68
CA GLN A 29 -10.13 3.03 8.35
C GLN A 29 -9.17 4.18 8.65
N ILE A 30 -7.92 3.88 8.95
CA ILE A 30 -6.89 4.91 9.14
C ILE A 30 -6.52 5.53 7.80
N MET A 31 -6.28 4.71 6.78
CA MET A 31 -5.90 5.19 5.45
C MET A 31 -6.95 6.16 4.87
N VAL A 32 -8.25 5.86 4.99
CA VAL A 32 -9.31 6.75 4.48
C VAL A 32 -9.47 8.05 5.26
N LYS A 33 -8.90 8.14 6.47
CA LYS A 33 -8.90 9.35 7.31
C LYS A 33 -7.62 10.19 7.15
N MET A 34 -6.62 9.68 6.43
CA MET A 34 -5.38 10.41 6.15
C MET A 34 -5.65 11.62 5.25
N ALA A 35 -4.79 12.63 5.35
CA ALA A 35 -4.76 13.70 4.37
C ALA A 35 -4.45 13.13 2.98
N PRO A 36 -4.98 13.69 1.88
CA PRO A 36 -4.81 13.14 0.53
C PRO A 36 -3.35 12.87 0.14
N GLU A 37 -2.44 13.76 0.50
CA GLU A 37 -1.01 13.59 0.24
C GLU A 37 -0.38 12.43 1.01
N GLU A 38 -0.78 12.24 2.27
CA GLU A 38 -0.30 11.16 3.12
C GLU A 38 -0.88 9.81 2.68
N LEU A 39 -2.15 9.79 2.30
CA LEU A 39 -2.81 8.64 1.70
C LEU A 39 -2.10 8.23 0.41
N PHE A 40 -1.82 9.17 -0.49
CA PHE A 40 -1.12 8.88 -1.73
C PHE A 40 0.27 8.30 -1.47
N LYS A 41 1.07 8.92 -0.59
CA LYS A 41 2.40 8.39 -0.18
C LYS A 41 2.31 6.97 0.37
N THR A 42 1.33 6.71 1.23
CA THR A 42 1.11 5.39 1.82
C THR A 42 0.73 4.35 0.75
N CYS A 43 -0.22 4.67 -0.13
CA CYS A 43 -0.60 3.82 -1.26
C CYS A 43 0.59 3.51 -2.16
N THR A 44 1.42 4.51 -2.46
CA THR A 44 2.66 4.32 -3.24
C THR A 44 3.60 3.34 -2.56
N GLN A 45 3.86 3.51 -1.26
CA GLN A 45 4.73 2.60 -0.50
C GLN A 45 4.21 1.16 -0.51
N LEU A 46 2.92 0.95 -0.25
CA LEU A 46 2.30 -0.37 -0.24
C LEU A 46 2.28 -1.01 -1.64
N ALA A 47 2.00 -0.21 -2.67
CA ALA A 47 1.98 -0.67 -4.06
C ALA A 47 3.39 -1.07 -4.53
N VAL A 48 4.42 -0.30 -4.18
CA VAL A 48 5.82 -0.67 -4.48
C VAL A 48 6.20 -1.93 -3.72
N LEU A 49 5.88 -2.06 -2.42
CA LEU A 49 6.18 -3.27 -1.65
C LEU A 49 5.48 -4.53 -2.20
N LEU A 50 4.23 -4.39 -2.65
CA LEU A 50 3.45 -5.48 -3.24
C LEU A 50 4.04 -5.95 -4.57
N ASN A 51 4.50 -5.01 -5.41
CA ASN A 51 4.95 -5.29 -6.79
C ASN A 51 6.47 -5.40 -6.92
N ASN A 52 7.22 -5.12 -5.84
CA ASN A 52 8.66 -5.08 -5.85
C ASN A 52 9.16 -5.57 -4.50
N VAL A 53 9.52 -6.86 -4.42
CA VAL A 53 10.40 -7.33 -3.34
C VAL A 53 11.83 -7.11 -3.81
N PRO A 54 12.49 -6.01 -3.40
CA PRO A 54 13.92 -5.87 -3.65
C PRO A 54 14.63 -7.04 -2.97
N SER A 55 15.24 -7.90 -3.79
CA SER A 55 16.14 -8.93 -3.29
C SER A 55 17.55 -8.38 -3.24
N LYS A 56 18.49 -9.08 -2.59
CA LYS A 56 19.92 -8.71 -2.61
C LYS A 56 20.49 -8.55 -4.03
N THR A 57 19.79 -9.08 -5.04
CA THR A 57 20.21 -9.11 -6.45
C THR A 57 19.34 -8.28 -7.38
N THR A 58 18.22 -7.71 -6.90
CA THR A 58 17.26 -7.00 -7.77
C THR A 58 16.88 -5.66 -7.14
N PRO A 59 17.48 -4.54 -7.60
CA PRO A 59 17.05 -3.21 -7.18
C PRO A 59 15.67 -2.88 -7.76
N ILE A 60 15.04 -1.84 -7.23
CA ILE A 60 13.76 -1.31 -7.75
C ILE A 60 13.98 -0.89 -9.21
N THR A 61 13.36 -1.60 -10.15
CA THR A 61 13.42 -1.30 -11.60
C THR A 61 12.19 -0.56 -12.11
N LEU A 62 11.26 -0.17 -11.23
CA LEU A 62 10.04 0.54 -11.63
C LEU A 62 10.37 2.01 -11.94
N SER A 63 9.89 2.48 -13.09
CA SER A 63 9.90 3.89 -13.45
C SER A 63 8.90 4.70 -12.61
N GLU A 64 9.07 6.02 -12.56
CA GLU A 64 8.13 6.91 -11.86
C GLU A 64 6.69 6.79 -12.39
N ALA A 65 6.53 6.61 -13.70
CA ALA A 65 5.23 6.42 -14.33
C ALA A 65 4.55 5.12 -13.84
N GLU A 66 5.29 4.02 -13.80
CA GLU A 66 4.78 2.74 -13.28
C GLU A 66 4.40 2.84 -11.80
N ILE A 67 5.24 3.51 -10.99
CA ILE A 67 4.95 3.74 -9.57
C ILE A 67 3.65 4.54 -9.40
N ALA A 68 3.46 5.59 -10.19
CA ALA A 68 2.24 6.41 -10.14
C ALA A 68 0.99 5.60 -10.53
N THR A 69 1.08 4.80 -11.60
CA THR A 69 -0.02 3.91 -12.01
C THR A 69 -0.38 2.90 -10.93
N LEU A 70 0.62 2.22 -10.35
CA LEU A 70 0.40 1.25 -9.28
C LEU A 70 -0.21 1.89 -8.03
N ALA A 71 0.23 3.10 -7.66
CA ALA A 71 -0.33 3.84 -6.53
C ALA A 71 -1.80 4.22 -6.77
N GLU A 72 -2.15 4.63 -7.98
CA GLU A 72 -3.53 4.97 -8.35
C GLU A 72 -4.45 3.74 -8.33
N GLU A 73 -3.99 2.61 -8.86
CA GLU A 73 -4.72 1.34 -8.82
C GLU A 73 -4.94 0.87 -7.37
N TYR A 74 -3.91 1.00 -6.53
CA TYR A 74 -4.00 0.68 -5.12
C TYR A 74 -5.04 1.55 -4.41
N LEU A 75 -5.02 2.86 -4.65
CA LEU A 75 -5.99 3.81 -4.10
C LEU A 75 -7.43 3.48 -4.53
N LYS A 76 -7.65 3.15 -5.81
CA LYS A 76 -8.96 2.68 -6.30
C LYS A 76 -9.44 1.43 -5.55
N GLY A 77 -8.53 0.51 -5.25
CA GLY A 77 -8.80 -0.68 -4.43
C GLY A 77 -9.27 -0.33 -3.01
N ILE A 78 -8.58 0.60 -2.34
CA ILE A 78 -8.96 1.09 -1.00
C ILE A 78 -10.34 1.75 -1.03
N LEU A 79 -10.59 2.64 -1.99
CA LEU A 79 -11.87 3.34 -2.10
C LEU A 79 -13.03 2.39 -2.40
N LYS A 80 -12.82 1.38 -3.26
CA LYS A 80 -13.83 0.36 -3.55
C LYS A 80 -14.22 -0.41 -2.30
N ARG A 81 -13.23 -0.76 -1.47
CA ARG A 81 -13.46 -1.49 -0.21
C ARG A 81 -14.12 -0.64 0.86
N PHE A 82 -13.84 0.65 0.91
CA PHE A 82 -14.49 1.55 1.87
C PHE A 82 -15.94 1.88 1.50
N ARG A 83 -16.24 1.97 0.19
CA ARG A 83 -17.58 2.33 -0.32
C ARG A 83 -18.53 1.13 -0.48
N GLY A 84 -18.00 -0.10 -0.46
CA GLY A 84 -18.77 -1.35 -0.54
C GLY A 84 -19.07 -1.91 0.85
#